data_AF-A0A5P8P227-F1
#
_entry.id   AF-A0A5P8P227-F1
#
_cell.length_a   1.000
_cell.length_b   1.000
_cell.length_c   1.000
_cell.angle_alpha   90.00
_cell.angle_beta   90.00
_cell.angle_gamma   90.00
#
_symmetry.space_group_name_H-M   'P 1'
#
loop_
_entity.id
_entity.type
_entity.pdbx_description
1 polymer ?
#
loop_
_entity_poly.entity_id
_entity_poly.type
_entity_poly.pdbx_seq_one_letter_code
_entity_poly.pdbx_strand_id
1 'polypeptide(L)'
;MTAFQSLVNIINDNHDLIDFEYKDIKDLTVINGKLFSDIIKQVKLLQDRSINKKEFIKKAVRTAFELEDQDLVLIKKEQIVIKIIQNIKRDTTERRFNGYSEDELLKLYNEYFDKTTLETFIKNISYEVFKYLFIRKQVTNDFYEKNIYSIVQNYIAKALIDFEDKNAEFRKGFAGYIFRINFVEVFSHISDQILESISYRDEYLMNWIKYYNGQVIIKHNKRYEAPSIVNESGQKYNPSALFGTIAMWFKTRDKIILLKKRFKEVNKNLEKLKIDNLSPIEYKDELIQERQEIEKYIYETNEKIKDLLEKRRINKDEETLYDINDEIQELRLDIKEDKREIDDLNAHIANIDTISTKRLEEDKARIKKDIAREEKALKQNKKVYQSIQSALVKALTSKRKPI
;
A
#
# COMPACT_ATOMS: atom_id res chain seq x y z
N MET A 1 -16.94 -37.45 -19.74
CA MET A 1 -17.19 -36.01 -20.03
C MET A 1 -15.87 -35.28 -19.85
N THR A 2 -15.40 -34.51 -20.83
CA THR A 2 -14.14 -33.75 -20.68
C THR A 2 -14.35 -32.65 -19.64
N ALA A 3 -13.29 -32.25 -18.92
CA ALA A 3 -13.38 -31.18 -17.92
C ALA A 3 -13.90 -29.86 -18.55
N PHE A 4 -13.65 -29.67 -19.85
CA PHE A 4 -14.17 -28.55 -20.63
C PHE A 4 -15.69 -28.61 -20.77
N GLN A 5 -16.23 -29.75 -21.21
CA GLN A 5 -17.68 -29.93 -21.36
C GLN A 5 -18.39 -29.83 -20.01
N SER A 6 -17.77 -30.34 -18.94
CA SER A 6 -18.30 -30.20 -17.58
C SER A 6 -18.41 -28.73 -17.16
N LEU A 7 -17.46 -27.88 -17.52
CA LEU A 7 -17.50 -26.45 -17.20
C LEU A 7 -18.58 -25.70 -18.01
N VAL A 8 -18.73 -26.04 -19.30
CA VAL A 8 -19.80 -25.50 -20.16
C VAL A 8 -21.17 -25.88 -19.60
N ASN A 9 -21.35 -27.14 -19.20
CA ASN A 9 -22.61 -27.60 -18.62
C ASN A 9 -22.91 -26.89 -17.29
N ILE A 10 -21.94 -26.68 -16.41
CA ILE A 10 -22.15 -25.91 -15.17
C ILE A 10 -22.70 -24.51 -15.46
N ILE A 11 -22.20 -23.84 -16.51
CA ILE A 11 -22.69 -22.52 -16.89
C ILE A 11 -24.13 -22.61 -17.41
N ASN A 12 -24.40 -23.54 -18.33
CA ASN A 12 -25.71 -23.69 -18.96
C ASN A 12 -26.79 -24.14 -17.96
N ASP A 13 -26.44 -25.02 -17.02
CA ASP A 13 -27.36 -25.61 -16.04
C ASP A 13 -27.73 -24.63 -14.92
N ASN A 14 -27.01 -23.50 -14.78
CA ASN A 14 -27.22 -22.48 -13.75
C ASN A 14 -27.55 -21.11 -14.37
N HIS A 15 -28.28 -21.11 -15.49
CA HIS A 15 -28.64 -19.89 -16.22
C HIS A 15 -29.49 -18.91 -15.39
N ASP A 16 -30.18 -19.40 -14.35
CA ASP A 16 -30.93 -18.62 -13.36
C ASP A 16 -30.05 -17.78 -12.42
N LEU A 17 -28.76 -18.14 -12.29
CA LEU A 17 -27.78 -17.43 -11.47
C LEU A 17 -26.98 -16.38 -12.26
N ILE A 18 -27.41 -16.07 -13.48
CA ILE A 18 -26.73 -15.17 -14.40
C ILE A 18 -27.53 -13.87 -14.50
N ASP A 19 -26.88 -12.76 -14.19
CA ASP A 19 -27.47 -11.43 -14.27
C ASP A 19 -27.36 -10.92 -15.72
N PHE A 20 -28.42 -11.15 -16.51
CA PHE A 20 -28.57 -10.54 -17.84
C PHE A 20 -28.97 -9.07 -17.70
N GLU A 21 -28.51 -8.23 -18.63
CA GLU A 21 -28.73 -6.78 -18.63
C GLU A 21 -28.28 -6.09 -17.33
N TYR A 22 -27.11 -6.48 -16.83
CA TYR A 22 -26.59 -6.01 -15.54
C TYR A 22 -26.49 -4.47 -15.50
N LYS A 23 -27.09 -3.86 -14.47
CA LYS A 23 -27.21 -2.39 -14.30
C LYS A 23 -27.94 -1.69 -15.47
N ASP A 24 -28.98 -2.32 -16.00
CA ASP A 24 -29.80 -1.80 -17.11
C ASP A 24 -29.02 -1.62 -18.43
N ILE A 25 -27.89 -2.31 -18.57
CA ILE A 25 -27.06 -2.29 -19.77
C ILE A 25 -27.37 -3.55 -20.60
N LYS A 26 -28.16 -3.41 -21.66
CA LYS A 26 -28.72 -4.52 -22.47
C LYS A 26 -27.72 -5.54 -22.99
N ASP A 27 -26.49 -5.11 -23.24
CA ASP A 27 -25.41 -5.91 -23.82
C ASP A 27 -24.39 -6.40 -22.77
N LEU A 28 -24.69 -6.22 -21.48
CA LEU A 28 -23.83 -6.60 -20.37
C LEU A 28 -24.46 -7.74 -19.56
N THR A 29 -23.73 -8.84 -19.42
CA THR A 29 -24.12 -10.00 -18.62
C THR A 29 -23.06 -10.27 -17.55
N VAL A 30 -23.49 -10.63 -16.34
CA VAL A 30 -22.56 -10.89 -15.23
C VAL A 30 -22.86 -12.24 -14.58
N ILE A 31 -21.80 -13.03 -14.40
CA ILE A 31 -21.79 -14.24 -13.57
C ILE A 31 -21.07 -13.90 -12.27
N ASN A 32 -21.74 -13.98 -11.14
CA ASN A 32 -21.16 -13.68 -9.83
C ASN A 32 -21.53 -14.77 -8.80
N GLY A 33 -21.15 -14.55 -7.53
CA GLY A 33 -21.65 -15.33 -6.40
C GLY A 33 -21.37 -16.84 -6.49
N LYS A 34 -22.45 -17.63 -6.38
CA LYS A 34 -22.37 -19.11 -6.32
C LYS A 34 -21.84 -19.70 -7.63
N LEU A 35 -22.37 -19.30 -8.78
CA LEU A 35 -21.94 -19.80 -10.08
C LEU A 35 -20.47 -19.48 -10.36
N PHE A 36 -20.02 -18.27 -10.03
CA PHE A 36 -18.60 -17.92 -10.09
C PHE A 36 -17.73 -18.86 -9.24
N SER A 37 -18.16 -19.12 -8.00
CA SER A 37 -17.43 -19.99 -7.08
C SER A 37 -17.33 -21.43 -7.59
N ASP A 38 -18.41 -21.94 -8.19
CA ASP A 38 -18.49 -23.28 -8.76
C ASP A 38 -17.59 -23.42 -10.00
N ILE A 39 -17.58 -22.42 -10.89
CA ILE A 39 -16.65 -22.33 -12.03
C ILE A 39 -15.20 -22.38 -11.55
N ILE A 40 -14.83 -21.55 -10.57
CA ILE A 40 -13.46 -21.49 -10.04
C ILE A 40 -13.07 -22.81 -9.36
N LYS A 41 -13.98 -23.42 -8.58
CA LYS A 41 -13.75 -24.71 -7.93
C LYS A 41 -13.48 -25.80 -8.96
N GLN A 42 -14.28 -25.86 -10.01
CA GLN A 42 -14.11 -26.86 -11.07
C GLN A 42 -12.78 -26.71 -11.80
N VAL A 43 -12.36 -25.48 -12.09
CA VAL A 43 -11.07 -25.21 -12.77
C VAL A 43 -9.88 -25.45 -11.83
N LYS A 44 -10.05 -25.31 -10.52
CA LYS A 44 -9.01 -25.68 -9.53
C LYS A 44 -8.71 -27.18 -9.52
N LEU A 45 -9.70 -28.03 -9.79
CA LEU A 45 -9.56 -29.49 -9.84
C LEU A 45 -8.74 -29.98 -11.05
N LEU A 46 -8.46 -29.11 -12.03
CA LEU A 46 -7.52 -29.41 -13.11
C LEU A 46 -6.09 -29.56 -12.55
N GLN A 47 -5.55 -30.78 -12.62
CA GLN A 47 -4.20 -31.13 -12.16
C GLN A 47 -3.10 -30.69 -13.13
N ASP A 48 -3.43 -30.45 -14.40
CA ASP A 48 -2.47 -30.03 -15.41
C ASP A 48 -2.01 -28.57 -15.19
N ARG A 49 -0.73 -28.41 -14.85
CA ARG A 49 -0.09 -27.11 -14.59
C ARG A 49 0.24 -26.34 -15.88
N SER A 50 0.20 -27.00 -17.04
CA SER A 50 0.46 -26.35 -18.34
C SER A 50 -0.75 -25.55 -18.85
N ILE A 51 -1.95 -25.81 -18.31
CA ILE A 51 -3.18 -25.14 -18.71
C ILE A 51 -3.27 -23.76 -18.05
N ASN A 52 -3.41 -22.71 -18.87
CA ASN A 52 -3.81 -21.39 -18.37
C ASN A 52 -5.29 -21.44 -17.94
N LYS A 53 -5.51 -21.51 -16.63
CA LYS A 53 -6.84 -21.64 -16.01
C LYS A 53 -7.80 -20.51 -16.39
N LYS A 54 -7.32 -19.28 -16.59
CA LYS A 54 -8.16 -18.15 -17.01
C LYS A 54 -8.68 -18.34 -18.43
N GLU A 55 -7.79 -18.73 -19.34
CA GLU A 55 -8.11 -18.97 -20.75
C GLU A 55 -9.08 -20.15 -20.90
N PHE A 56 -8.92 -21.18 -20.05
CA PHE A 56 -9.85 -22.30 -19.99
C PHE A 56 -11.27 -21.85 -19.60
N ILE A 57 -11.40 -20.98 -18.60
CA ILE A 57 -12.70 -20.40 -18.19
C ILE A 57 -13.28 -19.56 -19.32
N LYS A 58 -12.50 -18.64 -19.92
CA LYS A 58 -12.97 -17.79 -21.02
C LYS A 58 -13.49 -18.61 -22.19
N LYS A 59 -12.78 -19.67 -22.57
CA LYS A 59 -13.20 -20.56 -23.66
C LYS A 59 -14.52 -21.28 -23.36
N ALA A 60 -14.70 -21.73 -22.12
CA ALA A 60 -15.95 -22.37 -21.69
C ALA A 60 -17.11 -21.38 -21.69
N VAL A 61 -16.91 -20.17 -21.16
CA VAL A 61 -17.91 -19.08 -21.17
C VAL A 61 -18.28 -18.71 -22.61
N ARG A 62 -17.30 -18.52 -23.50
CA ARG A 62 -17.57 -18.24 -24.93
C ARG A 62 -18.42 -19.32 -25.59
N THR A 63 -18.17 -20.58 -25.24
CA THR A 63 -18.92 -21.71 -25.80
C THR A 63 -20.34 -21.78 -25.23
N ALA A 64 -20.50 -21.52 -23.93
CA ALA A 64 -21.79 -21.52 -23.25
C ALA A 64 -22.73 -20.42 -23.75
N PHE A 65 -22.18 -19.24 -24.05
CA PHE A 65 -22.94 -18.07 -24.48
C PHE A 65 -22.90 -17.83 -26.00
N GLU A 66 -22.31 -18.75 -26.77
CA GLU A 66 -22.16 -18.63 -28.24
C GLU A 66 -21.53 -17.29 -28.69
N LEU A 67 -20.53 -16.82 -27.94
CA LEU A 67 -19.94 -15.49 -28.13
C LEU A 67 -19.08 -15.40 -29.40
N GLU A 68 -19.22 -14.29 -30.12
CA GLU A 68 -18.39 -13.95 -31.27
C GLU A 68 -16.98 -13.53 -30.84
N ASP A 69 -16.01 -13.58 -31.75
CA ASP A 69 -14.61 -13.22 -31.46
C ASP A 69 -14.44 -11.75 -31.00
N GLN A 70 -15.41 -10.88 -31.30
CA GLN A 70 -15.46 -9.49 -30.86
C GLN A 70 -16.02 -9.30 -29.45
N ASP A 71 -16.81 -10.25 -28.93
CA ASP A 71 -17.41 -10.15 -27.61
C ASP A 71 -16.37 -10.31 -26.50
N LEU A 72 -16.59 -9.63 -25.37
CA LEU A 72 -15.64 -9.59 -24.26
C LEU A 72 -16.04 -10.58 -23.16
N VAL A 73 -15.05 -11.32 -22.66
CA VAL A 73 -15.18 -12.13 -21.44
C VAL A 73 -14.09 -11.73 -20.45
N LEU A 74 -14.51 -11.16 -19.33
CA LEU A 74 -13.65 -10.54 -18.34
C LEU A 74 -13.78 -11.23 -16.99
N ILE A 75 -12.69 -11.81 -16.49
CA ILE A 75 -12.68 -12.44 -15.16
C ILE A 75 -12.15 -11.43 -14.14
N LYS A 76 -13.03 -10.83 -13.35
CA LYS A 76 -12.71 -9.99 -12.18
C LYS A 76 -12.64 -10.89 -10.92
N LYS A 77 -12.15 -10.35 -9.79
CA LYS A 77 -11.86 -11.14 -8.57
C LYS A 77 -13.02 -12.05 -8.11
N GLU A 78 -14.26 -11.60 -8.27
CA GLU A 78 -15.46 -12.29 -7.77
C GLU A 78 -16.58 -12.41 -8.81
N GLN A 79 -16.29 -12.08 -10.08
CA GLN A 79 -17.30 -12.12 -11.14
C GLN A 79 -16.67 -12.31 -12.52
N ILE A 80 -17.43 -12.93 -13.44
CA ILE A 80 -17.14 -12.96 -14.86
C ILE A 80 -18.13 -12.00 -15.53
N VAL A 81 -17.60 -11.00 -16.23
CA VAL A 81 -18.38 -10.01 -16.98
C VAL A 81 -18.29 -10.36 -18.44
N ILE A 82 -19.44 -10.46 -19.10
CA ILE A 82 -19.59 -10.74 -20.52
C ILE A 82 -20.21 -9.50 -21.16
N LYS A 83 -19.56 -8.94 -22.18
CA LYS A 83 -20.09 -7.81 -22.94
C LYS A 83 -20.26 -8.25 -24.39
N ILE A 84 -21.50 -8.25 -24.87
CA ILE A 84 -21.82 -8.51 -26.26
C ILE A 84 -21.53 -7.24 -27.03
N ILE A 85 -20.53 -7.26 -27.89
CA ILE A 85 -20.17 -6.11 -28.71
C ILE A 85 -21.05 -6.15 -29.97
N GLN A 86 -22.22 -5.50 -29.91
CA GLN A 86 -23.06 -5.36 -31.09
C GLN A 86 -22.46 -4.33 -32.05
N ASN A 87 -21.83 -4.80 -33.13
CA ASN A 87 -21.37 -4.02 -34.28
C ASN A 87 -20.70 -2.69 -33.87
N ILE A 88 -19.45 -2.75 -33.39
CA ILE A 88 -18.65 -1.53 -33.40
C ILE A 88 -18.49 -1.13 -34.86
N LYS A 89 -19.17 -0.06 -35.25
CA LYS A 89 -19.02 0.51 -36.58
C LYS A 89 -17.60 1.02 -36.71
N ARG A 90 -16.77 0.30 -37.48
CA ARG A 90 -15.50 0.83 -37.94
C ARG A 90 -15.80 2.00 -38.85
N ASP A 91 -15.51 3.21 -38.40
CA ASP A 91 -15.50 4.34 -39.32
C ASP A 91 -14.20 4.27 -40.13
N THR A 92 -14.32 3.82 -41.39
CA THR A 92 -13.17 3.71 -42.30
C THR A 92 -12.52 5.05 -42.63
N THR A 93 -13.14 6.18 -42.27
CA THR A 93 -12.55 7.51 -42.41
C THR A 93 -11.65 7.88 -41.21
N GLU A 94 -11.91 7.33 -40.03
CA GLU A 94 -11.10 7.56 -38.83
C GLU A 94 -9.96 6.55 -38.70
N ARG A 95 -8.72 7.00 -38.95
CA ARG A 95 -7.53 6.17 -38.71
C ARG A 95 -7.17 6.02 -37.23
N ARG A 96 -7.79 6.80 -36.35
CA ARG A 96 -7.48 6.79 -34.91
C ARG A 96 -8.13 5.58 -34.25
N PHE A 97 -7.45 5.06 -33.22
CA PHE A 97 -7.90 3.87 -32.50
C PHE A 97 -8.26 2.68 -33.39
N ASN A 98 -7.64 2.50 -34.56
CA ASN A 98 -8.00 1.46 -35.55
C ASN A 98 -9.46 1.51 -36.04
N GLY A 99 -10.08 2.69 -36.08
CA GLY A 99 -11.43 2.91 -36.60
C GLY A 99 -12.55 2.69 -35.60
N TYR A 100 -12.22 2.43 -34.33
CA TYR A 100 -13.20 2.28 -33.24
C TYR A 100 -13.66 3.66 -32.72
N SER A 101 -14.97 3.83 -32.47
CA SER A 101 -15.57 5.08 -31.98
C SER A 101 -15.06 5.46 -30.60
N GLU A 102 -14.71 6.74 -30.40
CA GLU A 102 -14.21 7.24 -29.12
C GLU A 102 -15.26 7.11 -27.99
N ASP A 103 -16.54 7.33 -28.30
CA ASP A 103 -17.64 7.21 -27.33
C ASP A 103 -17.84 5.78 -26.83
N GLU A 104 -17.66 4.79 -27.70
CA GLU A 104 -17.75 3.37 -27.35
C GLU A 104 -16.57 2.93 -26.50
N LEU A 105 -15.36 3.38 -26.85
CA LEU A 105 -14.16 3.14 -26.04
C LEU A 105 -14.25 3.82 -24.67
N LEU A 106 -14.87 5.01 -24.59
CA LEU A 106 -15.13 5.70 -23.32
C LEU A 106 -16.10 4.92 -22.43
N LYS A 107 -17.20 4.41 -22.99
CA LYS A 107 -18.15 3.56 -22.25
C LYS A 107 -17.43 2.33 -21.70
N LEU A 108 -16.70 1.61 -22.54
CA LEU A 108 -15.94 0.43 -22.11
C LEU A 108 -14.90 0.79 -21.05
N TYR A 109 -14.20 1.90 -21.21
CA TYR A 109 -13.23 2.38 -20.23
C TYR A 109 -13.86 2.60 -18.86
N ASN A 110 -15.00 3.30 -18.80
CA ASN A 110 -15.71 3.59 -17.55
C ASN A 110 -16.35 2.34 -16.92
N GLU A 111 -16.82 1.39 -17.74
CA GLU A 111 -17.31 0.08 -17.27
C GLU A 111 -16.19 -0.80 -16.71
N TYR A 112 -14.99 -0.67 -17.28
CA TYR A 112 -13.87 -1.52 -16.94
C TYR A 112 -13.11 -1.03 -15.70
N PHE A 113 -12.73 0.23 -15.70
CA PHE A 113 -11.83 0.81 -14.72
C PHE A 113 -12.60 1.62 -13.67
N ASP A 114 -12.66 1.11 -12.45
CA ASP A 114 -12.84 2.01 -11.31
C ASP A 114 -11.56 2.82 -11.06
N LYS A 115 -11.69 3.93 -10.34
CA LYS A 115 -10.60 4.87 -10.10
C LYS A 115 -9.36 4.21 -9.48
N THR A 116 -9.54 3.35 -8.48
CA THR A 116 -8.42 2.68 -7.79
C THR A 116 -7.72 1.63 -8.63
N THR A 117 -8.49 0.89 -9.43
CA THR A 117 -7.99 -0.12 -10.36
C THR A 117 -7.21 0.54 -11.49
N LEU A 118 -7.71 1.67 -12.00
CA LEU A 118 -7.03 2.47 -13.01
C LEU A 118 -5.67 2.98 -12.52
N GLU A 119 -5.64 3.67 -11.38
CA GLU A 119 -4.41 4.23 -10.81
C GLU A 119 -3.35 3.12 -10.63
N THR A 120 -3.77 1.96 -10.13
CA THR A 120 -2.88 0.80 -9.98
C THR A 120 -2.41 0.25 -11.33
N PHE A 121 -3.31 0.15 -12.31
CA PHE A 121 -3.00 -0.32 -13.66
C PHE A 121 -1.97 0.58 -14.35
N ILE A 122 -2.22 1.89 -14.39
CA ILE A 122 -1.36 2.88 -15.03
C ILE A 122 0.02 2.94 -14.36
N LYS A 123 0.06 2.88 -13.03
CA LYS A 123 1.31 2.81 -12.26
C LYS A 123 2.14 1.57 -12.63
N ASN A 124 1.51 0.40 -12.70
CA ASN A 124 2.19 -0.86 -13.04
C ASN A 124 2.74 -0.86 -14.48
N ILE A 125 1.94 -0.36 -15.44
CA ILE A 125 2.39 -0.17 -16.82
C ILE A 125 3.62 0.74 -16.87
N SER A 126 3.55 1.89 -16.20
CA SER A 126 4.63 2.87 -16.18
C SER A 126 5.92 2.29 -15.60
N TYR A 127 5.80 1.49 -14.53
CA TYR A 127 6.93 0.80 -13.91
C TYR A 127 7.57 -0.23 -14.86
N GLU A 128 6.78 -1.07 -15.53
CA GLU A 128 7.31 -2.07 -16.47
C GLU A 128 7.95 -1.43 -17.71
N VAL A 129 7.37 -0.34 -18.22
CA VAL A 129 7.97 0.46 -19.29
C VAL A 129 9.30 1.06 -18.84
N PHE A 130 9.35 1.68 -17.66
CA PHE A 130 10.59 2.23 -17.09
C PHE A 130 11.67 1.15 -16.96
N LYS A 131 11.33 0.00 -16.35
CA LYS A 131 12.24 -1.13 -16.18
C LYS A 131 12.75 -1.67 -17.51
N TYR A 132 11.90 -1.77 -18.52
CA TYR A 132 12.31 -2.19 -19.85
C TYR A 132 13.32 -1.21 -20.47
N LEU A 133 12.99 0.08 -20.49
CA LEU A 133 13.79 1.10 -21.17
C LEU A 133 15.11 1.40 -20.48
N PHE A 134 15.08 1.59 -19.16
CA PHE A 134 16.18 2.22 -18.43
C PHE A 134 16.98 1.25 -17.56
N ILE A 135 16.37 0.14 -17.13
CA ILE A 135 17.09 -0.87 -16.33
C ILE A 135 17.59 -2.00 -17.24
N ARG A 136 16.71 -2.60 -18.04
CA ARG A 136 17.03 -3.80 -18.85
C ARG A 136 17.76 -3.45 -20.15
N LYS A 137 17.29 -2.44 -20.88
CA LYS A 137 17.80 -2.10 -22.21
C LYS A 137 18.76 -0.92 -22.25
N GLN A 138 18.70 -0.04 -21.25
CA GLN A 138 19.49 1.20 -21.19
C GLN A 138 19.50 1.95 -22.53
N VAL A 139 18.31 2.26 -23.04
CA VAL A 139 18.13 2.82 -24.38
C VAL A 139 18.75 4.22 -24.54
N THR A 140 19.14 4.58 -25.75
CA THR A 140 19.58 5.95 -26.08
C THR A 140 18.39 6.92 -26.19
N ASN A 141 18.62 8.23 -26.07
CA ASN A 141 17.57 9.23 -26.29
C ASN A 141 16.96 9.13 -27.70
N ASP A 142 17.76 8.82 -28.71
CA ASP A 142 17.30 8.58 -30.08
C ASP A 142 16.31 7.42 -30.21
N PHE A 143 16.59 6.31 -29.51
CA PHE A 143 15.67 5.18 -29.50
C PHE A 143 14.39 5.53 -28.74
N TYR A 144 14.53 6.22 -27.61
CA TYR A 144 13.41 6.67 -26.79
C TYR A 144 12.44 7.56 -27.58
N GLU A 145 12.92 8.66 -28.18
CA GLU A 145 12.09 9.62 -28.94
C GLU A 145 11.30 8.96 -30.07
N LYS A 146 11.88 7.92 -30.70
CA LYS A 146 11.24 7.19 -31.80
C LYS A 146 10.19 6.19 -31.34
N ASN A 147 10.38 5.55 -30.18
CA ASN A 147 9.65 4.33 -29.83
C ASN A 147 8.78 4.45 -28.58
N ILE A 148 8.96 5.46 -27.73
CA ILE A 148 8.32 5.51 -26.40
C ILE A 148 6.80 5.32 -26.44
N TYR A 149 6.10 5.99 -27.34
CA TYR A 149 4.64 5.88 -27.44
C TYR A 149 4.18 4.49 -27.86
N SER A 150 4.85 3.91 -28.86
CA SER A 150 4.57 2.53 -29.30
C SER A 150 4.87 1.53 -28.19
N ILE A 151 5.96 1.73 -27.45
CA ILE A 151 6.32 0.87 -26.31
C ILE A 151 5.26 0.92 -25.23
N VAL A 152 4.85 2.12 -24.79
CA VAL A 152 3.78 2.26 -23.78
C VAL A 152 2.48 1.59 -24.25
N GLN A 153 2.04 1.88 -25.48
CA GLN A 153 0.84 1.27 -26.05
C GLN A 153 0.94 -0.26 -26.09
N ASN A 154 2.09 -0.81 -26.46
CA ASN A 154 2.30 -2.26 -26.47
C ASN A 154 2.26 -2.86 -25.06
N TYR A 155 2.77 -2.16 -24.04
CA TYR A 155 2.66 -2.62 -22.65
C TYR A 155 1.22 -2.60 -22.14
N ILE A 156 0.45 -1.55 -22.48
CA ILE A 156 -0.99 -1.50 -22.18
C ILE A 156 -1.71 -2.64 -22.90
N ALA A 157 -1.50 -2.79 -24.21
CA ALA A 157 -2.12 -3.86 -25.00
C ALA A 157 -1.76 -5.26 -24.46
N LYS A 158 -0.53 -5.45 -23.98
CA LYS A 158 -0.11 -6.69 -23.32
C LYS A 158 -0.82 -6.93 -21.99
N ALA A 159 -0.97 -5.90 -21.16
CA ALA A 159 -1.74 -6.03 -19.92
C ALA A 159 -3.22 -6.29 -20.19
N LEU A 160 -3.75 -5.82 -21.33
CA LEU A 160 -5.08 -6.14 -21.83
C LEU A 160 -5.18 -7.55 -22.47
N ILE A 161 -4.10 -8.34 -22.58
CA ILE A 161 -4.20 -9.73 -23.08
C ILE A 161 -5.05 -10.59 -22.14
N ASP A 162 -4.99 -10.30 -20.83
CA ASP A 162 -5.89 -10.91 -19.86
C ASP A 162 -7.37 -10.52 -20.08
N PHE A 163 -7.65 -9.50 -20.91
CA PHE A 163 -8.93 -8.82 -21.06
C PHE A 163 -9.64 -9.11 -22.39
N GLU A 164 -8.91 -9.47 -23.45
CA GLU A 164 -9.50 -9.69 -24.77
C GLU A 164 -8.88 -10.88 -25.49
N ASP A 165 -9.68 -11.92 -25.64
CA ASP A 165 -9.33 -13.08 -26.44
C ASP A 165 -9.68 -12.83 -27.90
N LYS A 166 -8.63 -12.68 -28.72
CA LYS A 166 -8.54 -12.75 -30.19
C LYS A 166 -8.64 -11.49 -31.05
N ASN A 167 -9.26 -10.38 -30.65
CA ASN A 167 -9.23 -9.17 -31.48
C ASN A 167 -7.97 -8.31 -31.23
N ALA A 168 -6.85 -8.67 -31.85
CA ALA A 168 -5.59 -7.93 -31.72
C ALA A 168 -5.68 -6.48 -32.21
N GLU A 169 -6.56 -6.20 -33.17
CA GLU A 169 -6.78 -4.84 -33.68
C GLU A 169 -7.57 -3.99 -32.68
N PHE A 170 -8.61 -4.54 -32.05
CA PHE A 170 -9.33 -3.86 -30.96
C PHE A 170 -8.40 -3.56 -29.80
N ARG A 171 -7.66 -4.56 -29.28
CA ARG A 171 -6.70 -4.34 -28.18
C ARG A 171 -5.75 -3.19 -28.45
N LYS A 172 -5.23 -3.08 -29.67
CA LYS A 172 -4.34 -1.97 -30.06
C LYS A 172 -5.08 -0.64 -30.09
N GLY A 173 -6.31 -0.61 -30.60
CA GLY A 173 -7.17 0.59 -30.60
C GLY A 173 -7.48 1.06 -29.18
N PHE A 174 -7.96 0.16 -28.33
CA PHE A 174 -8.31 0.45 -26.95
C PHE A 174 -7.09 0.79 -26.08
N ALA A 175 -5.96 0.10 -26.27
CA ALA A 175 -4.70 0.48 -25.62
C ALA A 175 -4.25 1.89 -26.03
N GLY A 176 -4.44 2.26 -27.29
CA GLY A 176 -4.21 3.61 -27.79
C GLY A 176 -5.10 4.64 -27.11
N TYR A 177 -6.38 4.32 -26.91
CA TYR A 177 -7.34 5.14 -26.19
C TYR A 177 -6.96 5.34 -24.71
N ILE A 178 -6.74 4.24 -23.97
CA ILE A 178 -6.31 4.28 -22.56
C ILE A 178 -5.04 5.11 -22.39
N PHE A 179 -4.07 4.93 -23.29
CA PHE A 179 -2.83 5.70 -23.23
C PHE A 179 -3.09 7.20 -23.42
N ARG A 180 -3.96 7.56 -24.38
CA ARG A 180 -4.24 8.96 -24.70
C ARG A 180 -4.87 9.70 -23.52
N ILE A 181 -5.88 9.11 -22.89
CA ILE A 181 -6.58 9.75 -21.76
C ILE A 181 -5.72 9.80 -20.49
N ASN A 182 -4.80 8.83 -20.30
CA ASN A 182 -3.88 8.78 -19.17
C ASN A 182 -2.45 9.24 -19.53
N PHE A 183 -2.29 9.99 -20.61
CA PHE A 183 -0.98 10.31 -21.17
C PHE A 183 -0.06 10.99 -20.16
N VAL A 184 -0.55 12.05 -19.51
CA VAL A 184 0.22 12.81 -18.52
C VAL A 184 0.56 11.96 -17.31
N GLU A 185 -0.36 11.10 -16.87
CA GLU A 185 -0.19 10.27 -15.67
C GLU A 185 0.89 9.19 -15.90
N VAL A 186 0.87 8.51 -17.05
CA VAL A 186 1.91 7.54 -17.42
C VAL A 186 3.30 8.19 -17.39
N PHE A 187 3.45 9.35 -18.03
CA PHE A 187 4.74 10.04 -18.02
C PHE A 187 5.11 10.62 -16.67
N SER A 188 4.15 10.98 -15.84
CA SER A 188 4.39 11.43 -14.46
C SER A 188 5.02 10.33 -13.63
N HIS A 189 4.53 9.10 -13.75
CA HIS A 189 5.13 7.94 -13.09
C HIS A 189 6.50 7.56 -13.66
N ILE A 190 6.69 7.59 -14.98
CA ILE A 190 8.01 7.36 -15.58
C ILE A 190 9.01 8.42 -15.10
N SER A 191 8.58 9.69 -15.06
CA SER A 191 9.35 10.82 -14.54
C SER A 191 9.75 10.60 -13.08
N ASP A 192 8.80 10.20 -12.21
CA ASP A 192 9.09 9.87 -10.81
C ASP A 192 10.19 8.81 -10.68
N GLN A 193 10.12 7.73 -11.48
CA GLN A 193 11.12 6.65 -11.45
C GLN A 193 12.50 7.10 -11.95
N ILE A 194 12.56 7.95 -12.98
CA ILE A 194 13.81 8.55 -13.45
C ILE A 194 14.43 9.43 -12.36
N LEU A 195 13.64 10.32 -11.77
CA LEU A 195 14.10 11.23 -10.70
C LEU A 195 14.54 10.45 -9.47
N GLU A 196 13.80 9.42 -9.07
CA GLU A 196 14.16 8.52 -7.98
C GLU A 196 15.52 7.86 -8.22
N SER A 197 15.73 7.32 -9.42
CA SER A 197 17.00 6.66 -9.77
C SER A 197 18.17 7.65 -9.81
N ILE A 198 17.95 8.87 -10.32
CA ILE A 198 18.95 9.96 -10.26
C ILE A 198 19.28 10.30 -8.80
N SER A 199 18.30 10.28 -7.90
CA SER A 199 18.51 10.54 -6.47
C SER A 199 19.50 9.56 -5.82
N TYR A 200 19.56 8.34 -6.35
CA TYR A 200 20.50 7.28 -5.95
C TYR A 200 21.79 7.25 -6.78
N ARG A 201 22.06 8.28 -7.59
CA ARG A 201 23.26 8.40 -8.44
C ARG A 201 23.39 7.29 -9.49
N ASP A 202 22.29 6.85 -10.08
CA ASP A 202 22.35 5.98 -11.27
C ASP A 202 23.10 6.72 -12.40
N GLU A 203 24.32 6.26 -12.71
CA GLU A 203 25.22 6.93 -13.66
C GLU A 203 24.64 6.98 -15.07
N TYR A 204 23.96 5.90 -15.49
CA TYR A 204 23.34 5.82 -16.80
C TYR A 204 22.24 6.86 -16.92
N LEU A 205 21.30 6.90 -15.97
CA LEU A 205 20.19 7.87 -16.01
C LEU A 205 20.66 9.32 -15.82
N MET A 206 21.68 9.55 -15.00
CA MET A 206 22.32 10.86 -14.87
C MET A 206 22.94 11.35 -16.17
N ASN A 207 23.53 10.45 -16.97
CA ASN A 207 24.05 10.81 -18.29
C ASN A 207 22.93 10.95 -19.33
N TRP A 208 21.95 10.06 -19.30
CA TRP A 208 20.81 10.06 -20.22
C TRP A 208 19.97 11.33 -20.11
N ILE A 209 19.74 11.85 -18.89
CA ILE A 209 18.95 13.06 -18.67
C ILE A 209 19.66 14.34 -19.13
N LYS A 210 21.00 14.34 -19.27
CA LYS A 210 21.77 15.51 -19.77
C LYS A 210 21.38 15.89 -21.20
N TYR A 211 20.82 14.96 -21.97
CA TYR A 211 20.24 15.24 -23.29
C TYR A 211 19.20 16.36 -23.25
N TYR A 212 18.44 16.47 -22.15
CA TYR A 212 17.33 17.42 -22.01
C TYR A 212 17.78 18.83 -21.56
N ASN A 213 18.94 19.27 -22.03
CA ASN A 213 19.56 20.55 -21.66
C ASN A 213 19.28 21.69 -22.66
N GLY A 214 18.58 21.42 -23.77
CA GLY A 214 18.29 22.42 -24.80
C GLY A 214 19.44 22.73 -25.76
N GLN A 215 20.51 21.94 -25.76
CA GLN A 215 21.63 22.18 -26.67
C GLN A 215 21.31 21.78 -28.11
N VAL A 216 22.01 22.42 -29.05
CA VAL A 216 21.96 22.06 -30.46
C VAL A 216 22.80 20.81 -30.69
N ILE A 217 22.18 19.80 -31.30
CA ILE A 217 22.81 18.52 -31.65
C ILE A 217 22.85 18.43 -33.17
N ILE A 218 24.01 18.05 -33.71
CA ILE A 218 24.19 17.83 -35.15
C ILE A 218 24.06 16.34 -35.43
N LYS A 219 23.12 15.98 -36.32
CA LYS A 219 22.90 14.59 -36.74
C LYS A 219 22.64 14.52 -38.23
N HIS A 220 23.42 13.70 -38.95
CA HIS A 220 23.38 13.59 -40.42
C HIS A 220 23.43 14.98 -41.12
N ASN A 221 24.36 15.84 -40.71
CA ASN A 221 24.53 17.22 -41.21
C ASN A 221 23.32 18.15 -41.02
N LYS A 222 22.32 17.76 -40.20
CA LYS A 222 21.20 18.61 -39.81
C LYS A 222 21.32 19.01 -38.34
N ARG A 223 20.98 20.27 -38.05
CA ARG A 223 20.96 20.82 -36.69
C ARG A 223 19.59 20.58 -36.07
N TYR A 224 19.58 20.14 -34.83
CA TYR A 224 18.37 19.94 -34.05
C TYR A 224 18.53 20.56 -32.67
N GLU A 225 17.49 21.18 -32.14
CA GLU A 225 17.42 21.59 -30.74
C GLU A 225 16.87 20.44 -29.90
N ALA A 226 17.62 19.98 -28.90
CA ALA A 226 17.13 19.01 -27.94
C ALA A 226 16.02 19.61 -27.06
N PRO A 227 15.04 18.83 -26.59
CA PRO A 227 14.07 19.36 -25.64
C PRO A 227 14.75 19.83 -24.34
N SER A 228 14.14 20.78 -23.64
CA SER A 228 14.66 21.32 -22.38
C SER A 228 13.72 20.98 -21.23
N ILE A 229 14.26 20.73 -20.03
CA ILE A 229 13.46 20.64 -18.80
C ILE A 229 13.12 22.06 -18.36
N VAL A 230 11.91 22.53 -18.68
CA VAL A 230 11.44 23.90 -18.39
C VAL A 230 10.16 23.86 -17.58
N ASN A 231 10.11 24.63 -16.49
CA ASN A 231 8.87 24.80 -15.73
C ASN A 231 7.88 25.74 -16.42
N GLU A 232 6.70 25.88 -15.82
CA GLU A 232 5.62 26.74 -16.34
C GLU A 232 6.00 28.22 -16.42
N SER A 233 6.90 28.67 -15.57
CA SER A 233 7.41 30.05 -15.56
C SER A 233 8.53 30.30 -16.58
N GLY A 234 8.89 29.30 -17.41
CA GLY A 234 9.96 29.42 -18.40
C GLY A 234 11.37 29.19 -17.83
N GLN A 235 11.51 28.85 -16.54
CA GLN A 235 12.80 28.57 -15.92
C GLN A 235 13.33 27.21 -16.39
N LYS A 236 14.53 27.21 -16.98
CA LYS A 236 15.23 26.00 -17.38
C LYS A 236 15.92 25.35 -16.17
N TYR A 237 15.71 24.06 -15.97
CA TYR A 237 16.46 23.27 -15.01
C TYR A 237 17.71 22.68 -15.67
N ASN A 238 18.87 22.90 -15.04
CA ASN A 238 20.09 22.22 -15.44
C ASN A 238 20.07 20.77 -14.90
N PRO A 239 20.11 19.73 -15.76
CA PRO A 239 20.08 18.34 -15.31
C PRO A 239 21.14 17.98 -14.26
N SER A 240 22.32 18.61 -14.31
CA SER A 240 23.39 18.42 -13.32
C SER A 240 23.05 19.05 -11.95
N ALA A 241 22.27 20.13 -11.92
CA ALA A 241 21.86 20.81 -10.69
C ALA A 241 20.59 20.22 -10.07
N LEU A 242 19.81 19.46 -10.84
CA LEU A 242 18.60 18.78 -10.37
C LEU A 242 18.88 17.78 -9.25
N PHE A 243 20.05 17.13 -9.27
CA PHE A 243 20.43 16.09 -8.32
C PHE A 243 20.26 16.52 -6.86
N GLY A 244 20.76 17.69 -6.46
CA GLY A 244 20.73 18.12 -5.05
C GLY A 244 19.32 18.21 -4.50
N THR A 245 18.42 18.86 -5.24
CA THR A 245 17.02 19.05 -4.87
C THR A 245 16.25 17.74 -4.85
N ILE A 246 16.45 16.90 -5.88
CA ILE A 246 15.79 15.60 -6.00
C ILE A 246 16.28 14.65 -4.89
N ALA A 247 17.60 14.58 -4.67
CA ALA A 247 18.19 13.77 -3.61
C ALA A 247 17.66 14.18 -2.24
N MET A 248 17.51 15.48 -1.97
CA MET A 248 16.92 15.95 -0.72
C MET A 248 15.48 15.46 -0.56
N TRP A 249 14.65 15.53 -1.61
CA TRP A 249 13.27 15.03 -1.60
C TRP A 249 13.19 13.53 -1.25
N PHE A 250 13.88 12.69 -2.01
CA PHE A 250 13.83 11.24 -1.83
C PHE A 250 14.46 10.80 -0.48
N LYS A 251 15.61 11.36 -0.09
CA LYS A 251 16.22 11.07 1.22
C LYS A 251 15.32 11.46 2.39
N THR A 252 14.63 12.61 2.32
CA THR A 252 13.69 13.04 3.37
C THR A 252 12.51 12.07 3.44
N ARG A 253 11.94 11.69 2.28
CA ARG A 253 10.85 10.71 2.20
C ARG A 253 11.25 9.36 2.78
N ASP A 254 12.40 8.84 2.40
CA ASP A 254 12.90 7.54 2.85
C ASP A 254 13.23 7.55 4.35
N LYS A 255 13.78 8.65 4.85
CA LYS A 255 14.01 8.87 6.29
C LYS A 255 12.71 8.83 7.08
N ILE A 256 11.63 9.44 6.59
CA ILE A 256 10.30 9.37 7.23
C ILE A 256 9.81 7.91 7.27
N ILE A 257 9.97 7.15 6.19
CA ILE A 257 9.59 5.72 6.15
C ILE A 257 10.35 4.93 7.21
N LEU A 258 11.68 5.12 7.30
CA LEU A 258 12.51 4.45 8.29
C LEU A 258 12.12 4.84 9.73
N LEU A 259 11.89 6.12 10.00
CA LEU A 259 11.45 6.60 11.30
C LEU A 259 10.07 6.02 11.69
N LYS A 260 9.13 5.94 10.75
CA LYS A 260 7.81 5.31 10.98
C LYS A 260 7.94 3.81 11.27
N LYS A 261 8.86 3.11 10.61
CA LYS A 261 9.16 1.70 10.92
C LYS A 261 9.74 1.54 12.32
N ARG A 262 10.73 2.35 12.69
CA ARG A 262 11.32 2.37 14.05
C ARG A 262 10.28 2.72 15.11
N PHE A 263 9.40 3.68 14.84
CA PHE A 263 8.30 4.04 15.75
C PHE A 263 7.37 2.86 16.03
N LYS A 264 7.00 2.09 14.99
CA LYS A 264 6.20 0.87 15.15
C LYS A 264 6.92 -0.19 15.98
N GLU A 265 8.22 -0.35 15.78
CA GLU A 265 9.05 -1.29 16.54
C GLU A 265 9.15 -0.91 18.02
N VAL A 266 9.39 0.37 18.32
CA VAL A 266 9.42 0.88 19.70
C VAL A 266 8.06 0.68 20.37
N ASN A 267 6.94 0.96 19.69
CA ASN A 267 5.62 0.68 20.24
C ASN A 267 5.42 -0.81 20.52
N LYS A 268 5.84 -1.70 19.59
CA LYS A 268 5.74 -3.15 19.81
C LYS A 268 6.55 -3.59 21.03
N ASN A 269 7.73 -3.00 21.25
CA ASN A 269 8.56 -3.32 22.41
C ASN A 269 7.93 -2.79 23.71
N LEU A 270 7.32 -1.60 23.70
CA LEU A 270 6.56 -1.11 24.85
C LEU A 270 5.36 -2.01 25.18
N GLU A 271 4.62 -2.47 24.18
CA GLU A 271 3.49 -3.39 24.40
C GLU A 271 3.94 -4.73 25.00
N LYS A 272 5.12 -5.24 24.63
CA LYS A 272 5.68 -6.47 25.21
C LYS A 272 6.08 -6.34 26.68
N LEU A 273 6.36 -5.12 27.13
CA LEU A 273 6.77 -4.86 28.50
C LEU A 273 5.55 -4.69 29.43
N LYS A 274 4.34 -4.62 28.90
CA LYS A 274 3.15 -4.45 29.73
C LYS A 274 2.94 -5.64 30.67
N ILE A 275 2.54 -5.32 31.89
CA ILE A 275 2.16 -6.27 32.94
C ILE A 275 0.70 -5.96 33.25
N ASP A 276 -0.18 -6.95 33.13
CA ASP A 276 -1.63 -6.80 33.37
C ASP A 276 -2.28 -5.63 32.61
N ASN A 277 -1.85 -5.42 31.37
CA ASN A 277 -2.23 -4.31 30.47
C ASN A 277 -1.74 -2.91 30.88
N LEU A 278 -0.98 -2.78 31.96
CA LEU A 278 -0.35 -1.55 32.41
C LEU A 278 1.10 -1.46 31.94
N SER A 279 1.61 -0.25 31.78
CA SER A 279 3.05 -0.07 31.62
C SER A 279 3.78 -0.50 32.90
N PRO A 280 5.04 -0.97 32.82
CA PRO A 280 5.85 -1.24 34.02
C PRO A 280 5.92 -0.10 35.03
N ILE A 281 5.79 1.15 34.59
CA ILE A 281 5.77 2.30 35.48
C ILE A 281 4.43 2.35 36.24
N GLU A 282 3.30 2.27 35.53
CA GLU A 282 1.96 2.24 36.11
C GLU A 282 1.77 1.04 37.05
N TYR A 283 2.19 -0.15 36.63
CA TYR A 283 2.10 -1.37 37.46
C TYR A 283 2.93 -1.25 38.73
N LYS A 284 4.14 -0.68 38.65
CA LYS A 284 4.95 -0.40 39.84
C LYS A 284 4.27 0.59 40.78
N ASP A 285 3.63 1.62 40.23
CA ASP A 285 2.92 2.62 41.02
C ASP A 285 1.72 2.00 41.75
N GLU A 286 1.00 1.05 41.15
CA GLU A 286 -0.06 0.27 41.82
C GLU A 286 0.47 -0.56 42.99
N LEU A 287 1.54 -1.34 42.79
CA LEU A 287 2.14 -2.13 43.88
C LEU A 287 2.65 -1.24 45.04
N ILE A 288 3.14 -0.04 44.73
CA ILE A 288 3.55 0.92 45.76
C ILE A 288 2.33 1.43 46.54
N GLN A 289 1.19 1.66 45.89
CA GLN A 289 -0.05 2.07 46.57
C GLN A 289 -0.58 0.95 47.47
N GLU A 290 -0.63 -0.29 46.97
CA GLU A 290 -1.03 -1.47 47.76
C GLU A 290 -0.14 -1.63 49.00
N ARG A 291 1.18 -1.52 48.83
CA ARG A 291 2.13 -1.55 49.96
C ARG A 291 1.83 -0.46 51.01
N GLN A 292 1.49 0.75 50.57
CA GLN A 292 1.15 1.86 51.47
C GLN A 292 -0.14 1.61 52.24
N GLU A 293 -1.12 0.94 51.65
CA GLU A 293 -2.37 0.57 52.32
C GLU A 293 -2.12 -0.47 53.42
N ILE A 294 -1.29 -1.50 53.14
CA ILE A 294 -0.89 -2.50 54.15
C ILE A 294 -0.07 -1.85 55.27
N GLU A 295 0.88 -0.97 54.94
CA GLU A 295 1.67 -0.22 55.93
C GLU A 295 0.76 0.61 56.86
N LYS A 296 -0.29 1.22 56.32
CA LYS A 296 -1.29 1.96 57.10
C LYS A 296 -2.11 1.03 58.01
N TYR A 297 -2.53 -0.13 57.51
CA TYR A 297 -3.25 -1.11 58.31
C TYR A 297 -2.39 -1.64 59.47
N ILE A 298 -1.13 -2.00 59.22
CA ILE A 298 -0.18 -2.40 60.26
C ILE A 298 -0.05 -1.31 61.33
N TYR A 299 0.02 -0.03 60.94
CA TYR A 299 0.09 1.08 61.88
C TYR A 299 -1.14 1.15 62.79
N GLU A 300 -2.34 1.09 62.21
CA GLU A 300 -3.61 1.08 62.95
C GLU A 300 -3.73 -0.12 63.90
N THR A 301 -3.32 -1.30 63.45
CA THR A 301 -3.30 -2.54 64.25
C THR A 301 -2.32 -2.44 65.42
N ASN A 302 -1.15 -1.83 65.22
CA ASN A 302 -0.20 -1.58 66.32
C ASN A 302 -0.76 -0.63 67.38
N GLU A 303 -1.48 0.44 66.99
CA GLU A 303 -2.14 1.32 67.97
C GLU A 303 -3.24 0.57 68.74
N LYS A 304 -4.03 -0.30 68.09
CA LYS A 304 -5.00 -1.17 68.80
C LYS A 304 -4.32 -2.09 69.82
N ILE A 305 -3.22 -2.74 69.44
CA ILE A 305 -2.46 -3.60 70.37
C ILE A 305 -1.98 -2.79 71.58
N LYS A 306 -1.51 -1.56 71.36
CA LYS A 306 -1.05 -0.66 72.43
C LYS A 306 -2.19 -0.28 73.38
N ASP A 307 -3.38 0.00 72.86
CA ASP A 307 -4.58 0.25 73.67
C ASP A 307 -4.99 -1.00 74.48
N LEU A 308 -4.95 -2.19 73.87
CA LEU A 308 -5.21 -3.46 74.55
C LEU A 308 -4.19 -3.75 75.65
N LEU A 309 -2.91 -3.47 75.42
CA LEU A 309 -1.86 -3.61 76.43
C LEU A 309 -2.08 -2.68 77.63
N GLU A 310 -2.59 -1.46 77.40
CA GLU A 310 -2.92 -0.55 78.51
C GLU A 310 -4.17 -1.01 79.26
N LYS A 311 -5.22 -1.48 78.57
CA LYS A 311 -6.40 -2.11 79.20
C LYS A 311 -6.00 -3.31 80.06
N ARG A 312 -5.09 -4.15 79.56
CA ARG A 312 -4.55 -5.30 80.29
C ARG A 312 -3.88 -4.91 81.60
N ARG A 313 -3.17 -3.78 81.65
CA ARG A 313 -2.47 -3.31 82.87
C ARG A 313 -3.42 -2.93 84.00
N ILE A 314 -4.60 -2.44 83.66
CA ILE A 314 -5.55 -1.86 84.62
C ILE A 314 -6.57 -2.93 85.08
N ASN A 315 -6.80 -3.97 84.27
CA ASN A 315 -7.77 -5.02 84.56
C ASN A 315 -7.24 -6.09 85.53
N LYS A 316 -8.10 -6.61 86.41
CA LYS A 316 -7.78 -7.61 87.44
C LYS A 316 -8.53 -8.93 87.27
N ASP A 317 -9.49 -8.97 86.35
CA ASP A 317 -10.31 -10.14 86.06
C ASP A 317 -9.54 -11.13 85.16
N GLU A 318 -9.40 -12.38 85.58
CA GLU A 318 -8.58 -13.38 84.87
C GLU A 318 -9.16 -13.77 83.50
N GLU A 319 -10.49 -13.85 83.38
CA GLU A 319 -11.18 -14.18 82.13
C GLU A 319 -10.98 -13.08 81.09
N THR A 320 -11.20 -11.82 81.49
CA THR A 320 -10.97 -10.67 80.61
C THR A 320 -9.49 -10.53 80.21
N LEU A 321 -8.54 -10.88 81.10
CA LEU A 321 -7.12 -10.87 80.78
C LEU A 321 -6.75 -11.97 79.77
N TYR A 322 -7.42 -13.12 79.81
CA TYR A 322 -7.26 -14.18 78.82
C TYR A 322 -7.70 -13.69 77.44
N ASP A 323 -8.90 -13.13 77.33
CA ASP A 323 -9.46 -12.61 76.07
C ASP A 323 -8.57 -11.52 75.45
N ILE A 324 -8.09 -10.57 76.28
CA ILE A 324 -7.19 -9.51 75.80
C ILE A 324 -5.87 -10.09 75.27
N ASN A 325 -5.34 -11.14 75.90
CA ASN A 325 -4.10 -11.76 75.42
C ASN A 325 -4.33 -12.52 74.11
N ASP A 326 -5.47 -13.18 73.95
CA ASP A 326 -5.83 -13.90 72.72
C ASP A 326 -5.96 -12.91 71.55
N GLU A 327 -6.71 -11.82 71.74
CA GLU A 327 -6.85 -10.75 70.73
C GLU A 327 -5.49 -10.13 70.37
N ILE A 328 -4.61 -9.89 71.35
CA ILE A 328 -3.24 -9.41 71.06
C ILE A 328 -2.44 -10.43 70.25
N GLN A 329 -2.59 -11.74 70.47
CA GLN A 329 -1.88 -12.75 69.70
C GLN A 329 -2.40 -12.82 68.26
N GLU A 330 -3.72 -12.76 68.06
CA GLU A 330 -4.34 -12.69 66.74
C GLU A 330 -3.82 -11.49 65.95
N LEU A 331 -3.92 -10.27 66.50
CA LEU A 331 -3.45 -9.06 65.84
C LEU A 331 -1.94 -9.09 65.52
N ARG A 332 -1.13 -9.80 66.33
CA ARG A 332 0.30 -9.99 66.05
C ARG A 332 0.55 -11.00 64.92
N LEU A 333 -0.31 -12.00 64.78
CA LEU A 333 -0.26 -12.92 63.65
C LEU A 333 -0.62 -12.18 62.36
N ASP A 334 -1.67 -11.36 62.37
CA ASP A 334 -2.07 -10.53 61.23
C ASP A 334 -0.92 -9.63 60.76
N ILE A 335 -0.31 -8.85 61.68
CA ILE A 335 0.85 -8.00 61.34
C ILE A 335 2.01 -8.82 60.75
N LYS A 336 2.20 -10.07 61.19
CA LYS A 336 3.28 -10.92 60.67
C LYS A 336 2.97 -11.40 59.25
N GLU A 337 1.70 -11.65 58.93
CA GLU A 337 1.25 -11.98 57.57
C GLU A 337 1.36 -10.77 56.65
N ASP A 338 0.85 -9.61 57.06
CA ASP A 338 0.96 -8.35 56.31
C ASP A 338 2.42 -7.97 56.00
N LYS A 339 3.34 -8.20 56.95
CA LYS A 339 4.77 -7.97 56.73
C LYS A 339 5.36 -8.89 55.66
N ARG A 340 4.91 -10.15 55.59
CA ARG A 340 5.34 -11.08 54.54
C ARG A 340 4.82 -10.63 53.19
N GLU A 341 3.58 -10.16 53.13
CA GLU A 341 2.99 -9.59 51.92
C GLU A 341 3.76 -8.35 51.44
N ILE A 342 4.16 -7.46 52.36
CA ILE A 342 5.05 -6.33 52.04
C ILE A 342 6.39 -6.80 51.47
N ASP A 343 7.00 -7.85 52.04
CA ASP A 343 8.26 -8.40 51.54
C ASP A 343 8.10 -8.97 50.11
N ASP A 344 6.98 -9.65 49.84
CA ASP A 344 6.63 -10.18 48.52
C ASP A 344 6.39 -9.04 47.51
N LEU A 345 5.65 -8.00 47.88
CA LEU A 345 5.45 -6.78 47.08
C LEU A 345 6.78 -6.09 46.75
N ASN A 346 7.68 -5.97 47.73
CA ASN A 346 9.00 -5.36 47.51
C ASN A 346 9.85 -6.18 46.53
N ALA A 347 9.78 -7.52 46.60
CA ALA A 347 10.45 -8.39 45.65
C ALA A 347 9.88 -8.20 44.22
N HIS A 348 8.56 -8.08 44.07
CA HIS A 348 7.94 -7.76 42.79
C HIS A 348 8.39 -6.38 42.28
N ILE A 349 8.31 -5.33 43.09
CA ILE A 349 8.71 -3.96 42.75
C ILE A 349 10.16 -3.89 42.26
N ALA A 350 11.07 -4.63 42.90
CA ALA A 350 12.48 -4.66 42.54
C ALA A 350 12.75 -5.28 41.15
N ASN A 351 11.90 -6.21 40.71
CA ASN A 351 12.06 -6.94 39.45
C ASN A 351 11.43 -6.23 38.25
N ILE A 352 10.68 -5.14 38.44
CA ILE A 352 10.02 -4.40 37.36
C ILE A 352 11.04 -3.51 36.61
N ASP A 353 11.18 -3.74 35.30
CA ASP A 353 12.06 -2.94 34.44
C ASP A 353 11.43 -1.60 34.01
N THR A 354 11.54 -0.60 34.88
CA THR A 354 11.10 0.77 34.60
C THR A 354 12.11 1.57 33.77
N ILE A 355 13.40 1.21 33.82
CA ILE A 355 14.48 1.94 33.13
C ILE A 355 14.36 1.76 31.62
N SER A 356 14.20 0.52 31.15
CA SER A 356 14.03 0.24 29.72
C SER A 356 12.73 0.84 29.20
N THR A 357 11.65 0.77 29.98
CA THR A 357 10.36 1.37 29.65
C THR A 357 10.50 2.87 29.42
N LYS A 358 11.06 3.61 30.39
CA LYS A 358 11.28 5.05 30.28
C LYS A 358 12.14 5.42 29.08
N ARG A 359 13.24 4.69 28.82
CA ARG A 359 14.09 4.91 27.64
C ARG A 359 13.32 4.73 26.33
N LEU A 360 12.47 3.71 26.25
CA LEU A 360 11.65 3.45 25.06
C LEU A 360 10.58 4.53 24.86
N GLU A 361 10.00 5.07 25.93
CA GLU A 361 9.05 6.19 25.86
C GLU A 361 9.73 7.50 25.39
N GLU A 362 10.92 7.80 25.93
CA GLU A 362 11.75 8.92 25.48
C GLU A 362 12.13 8.77 24.01
N ASP A 363 12.54 7.57 23.59
CA ASP A 363 12.84 7.24 22.20
C ASP A 363 11.61 7.42 21.30
N LYS A 364 10.43 6.95 21.73
CA LYS A 364 9.15 7.12 21.03
C LYS A 364 8.83 8.60 20.83
N ALA A 365 8.96 9.41 21.88
CA ALA A 365 8.72 10.86 21.82
C ALA A 365 9.70 11.57 20.87
N ARG A 366 10.99 11.22 20.94
CA ARG A 366 12.02 11.74 20.04
C ARG A 366 11.72 11.40 18.58
N ILE A 367 11.43 10.13 18.28
CA ILE A 367 11.09 9.68 16.92
C ILE A 367 9.86 10.41 16.39
N LYS A 368 8.82 10.60 17.21
CA LYS A 368 7.61 11.34 16.83
C LYS A 368 7.94 12.79 16.42
N LYS A 369 8.80 13.47 17.19
CA LYS A 369 9.25 14.83 16.88
C LYS A 369 10.08 14.88 15.59
N ASP A 370 10.97 13.91 15.40
CA ASP A 370 11.76 13.79 14.18
C ASP A 370 10.87 13.57 12.95
N ILE A 371 9.87 12.67 13.01
CA ILE A 371 8.90 12.47 11.93
C ILE A 371 8.22 13.78 11.54
N ALA A 372 7.70 14.53 12.53
CA ALA A 372 7.01 15.80 12.27
C ALA A 372 7.94 16.85 11.63
N ARG A 373 9.21 16.91 12.06
CA ARG A 373 10.22 17.80 11.45
C ARG A 373 10.48 17.43 9.99
N GLU A 374 10.71 16.15 9.71
CA GLU A 374 10.98 15.68 8.35
C GLU A 374 9.74 15.83 7.44
N GLU A 375 8.53 15.60 7.94
CA GLU A 375 7.28 15.82 7.18
C GLU A 375 7.10 17.30 6.80
N LYS A 376 7.47 18.23 7.70
CA LYS A 376 7.48 19.67 7.40
C LYS A 376 8.50 20.00 6.30
N ALA A 377 9.71 19.46 6.38
CA ALA A 377 10.75 19.64 5.37
C ALA A 377 10.31 19.06 4.00
N LEU A 378 9.70 17.88 4.01
CA LEU A 378 9.15 17.26 2.80
C LEU A 378 8.07 18.15 2.18
N LYS A 379 7.12 18.65 2.98
CA LYS A 379 6.05 19.55 2.49
C LYS A 379 6.60 20.82 1.84
N GLN A 380 7.67 21.40 2.39
CA GLN A 380 8.33 22.57 1.80
C GLN A 380 8.95 22.26 0.43
N ASN A 381 9.61 21.10 0.31
CA ASN A 381 10.27 20.67 -0.92
C ASN A 381 9.31 20.14 -2.00
N LYS A 382 8.06 19.82 -1.63
CA LYS A 382 7.06 19.22 -2.54
C LYS A 382 6.79 20.05 -3.78
N LYS A 383 6.63 21.36 -3.63
CA LYS A 383 6.35 22.25 -4.77
C LYS A 383 7.49 22.24 -5.79
N VAL A 384 8.73 22.27 -5.30
CA VAL A 384 9.92 22.25 -6.16
C VAL A 384 10.04 20.90 -6.87
N TYR A 385 9.85 19.80 -6.14
CA TYR A 385 9.83 18.45 -6.73
C TYR A 385 8.77 18.33 -7.83
N GLN A 386 7.52 18.72 -7.55
CA GLN A 386 6.42 18.66 -8.53
C GLN A 386 6.69 19.55 -9.75
N SER A 387 7.30 20.72 -9.56
CA SER A 387 7.71 21.59 -10.67
C SER A 387 8.74 20.90 -11.58
N ILE A 388 9.74 20.24 -10.99
CA ILE A 388 10.75 19.46 -11.73
C ILE A 388 10.10 18.27 -12.45
N GLN A 389 9.24 17.52 -11.76
CA GLN A 389 8.53 16.36 -12.32
C GLN A 389 7.71 16.77 -13.55
N SER A 390 6.88 17.81 -13.42
CA SER A 390 6.05 18.32 -14.52
C SER A 390 6.89 18.86 -15.68
N ALA A 391 8.00 19.54 -15.39
CA ALA A 391 8.94 20.00 -16.41
C ALA A 391 9.59 18.82 -17.16
N LEU A 392 9.94 17.75 -16.44
CA LEU A 392 10.49 16.54 -17.04
C LEU A 392 9.44 15.81 -17.87
N VAL A 393 8.18 15.72 -17.43
CA VAL A 393 7.08 15.16 -18.25
C VAL A 393 6.95 15.90 -19.59
N LYS A 394 6.98 17.24 -19.57
CA LYS A 394 6.97 18.06 -20.80
C LYS A 394 8.17 17.77 -21.69
N ALA A 395 9.36 17.62 -21.11
CA ALA A 395 10.58 17.32 -21.85
C ALA A 395 10.55 15.90 -22.48
N LEU A 396 10.12 14.89 -21.72
CA LEU A 396 10.03 13.49 -22.16
C LEU A 396 9.02 13.29 -23.30
N THR A 397 7.97 14.08 -23.33
CA THR A 397 6.90 14.03 -24.35
C THR A 397 7.19 14.93 -25.55
N SER A 398 8.22 15.77 -25.45
CA SER A 398 8.67 16.64 -26.54
C SER A 398 9.65 15.93 -27.45
N LYS A 399 9.60 16.24 -28.75
CA LYS A 399 10.60 15.80 -29.74
C LYS A 399 11.59 16.92 -30.00
N ARG A 400 12.83 16.57 -30.31
CA ARG A 400 13.79 17.52 -30.87
C ARG A 400 13.22 18.25 -32.10
N LYS A 401 13.57 19.53 -32.25
CA LYS A 401 13.07 20.38 -33.33
C LYS A 401 14.19 20.63 -34.36
N PRO A 402 13.93 20.52 -35.68
CA PRO A 402 14.91 20.95 -36.68
C PRO A 402 15.12 22.46 -36.57
N ILE A 403 16.37 22.89 -36.70
CA ILE A 403 16.78 24.30 -36.73
C ILE A 403 17.13 24.68 -38.16
#